data_AF-A0A2P7S866-F1
#
_entry.id   AF-A0A2P7S866-F1
#
_cell.length_a   1.000
_cell.length_b   1.000
_cell.length_c   1.000
_cell.angle_alpha   90.00
_cell.angle_beta   90.00
_cell.angle_gamma   90.00
#
_symmetry.space_group_name_H-M   'P 1'
#
loop_
_entity.id
_entity.type
_entity.pdbx_description
1 polymer ?
#
loop_
_entity_poly.entity_id
_entity_poly.type
_entity_poly.pdbx_seq_one_letter_code
_entity_poly.pdbx_strand_id
1 'polypeptide(L)'
;MEAAAASTEITVLAWSVVLLIVQVIAQALATYDLGPKYLAGPRDEGRVSKSVIAGRLARALRNLLETYPAFVALALALVVTGKSGGLGAAGAWIWLAARVVYLPLYAAGVPVLRTVAWNVSILGLVLMLVRLVA
;
A
#
# COMPACT_ATOMS: atom_id res chain seq x y z
N MET A 1 2.06 13.35 23.99
CA MET A 1 1.32 13.05 22.75
C MET A 1 2.03 13.62 21.52
N GLU A 2 2.60 14.83 21.56
CA GLU A 2 3.38 15.39 20.43
C GLU A 2 4.53 14.50 19.97
N ALA A 3 5.32 13.93 20.88
CA ALA A 3 6.42 13.04 20.52
C ALA A 3 5.97 11.76 19.79
N ALA A 4 4.76 11.26 20.06
CA ALA A 4 4.18 10.11 19.38
C ALA A 4 3.75 10.46 17.95
N ALA A 5 3.17 11.66 17.76
CA ALA A 5 2.81 12.19 16.44
C ALA A 5 4.03 12.44 15.54
N ALA A 6 5.17 12.82 16.15
CA ALA A 6 6.44 13.03 15.45
C ALA A 6 7.23 11.73 15.18
N SER A 7 6.72 10.56 15.58
CA SER A 7 7.42 9.29 15.34
C SER A 7 7.52 8.98 13.85
N THR A 8 8.58 8.25 13.50
CA THR A 8 8.78 7.81 12.12
C THR A 8 7.64 6.92 11.65
N GLU A 9 7.12 6.04 12.51
CA GLU A 9 6.02 5.14 12.18
C GLU A 9 4.74 5.91 11.81
N ILE A 10 4.38 6.97 12.54
CA ILE A 10 3.23 7.82 12.19
C ILE A 10 3.48 8.60 10.90
N THR A 11 4.71 9.10 10.70
CA THR A 11 5.08 9.78 9.45
C THR A 11 4.93 8.86 8.23
N VAL A 12 5.44 7.63 8.32
CA VAL A 12 5.32 6.64 7.25
C VAL A 12 3.87 6.18 7.08
N LEU A 13 3.11 6.05 8.18
CA LEU A 13 1.68 5.78 8.13
C LEU A 13 0.94 6.85 7.33
N ALA A 14 1.20 8.13 7.57
CA ALA A 14 0.60 9.22 6.80
C ALA A 14 0.93 9.11 5.30
N TRP A 15 2.20 8.89 4.94
CA TRP A 15 2.60 8.68 3.54
C TRP A 15 2.00 7.41 2.92
N SER A 16 1.77 6.36 3.71
CA SER A 16 1.10 5.15 3.22
C SER A 16 -0.36 5.40 2.85
N VAL A 17 -1.05 6.30 3.57
CA VAL A 17 -2.42 6.73 3.24
C VAL A 17 -2.41 7.50 1.92
N VAL A 18 -1.41 8.38 1.72
CA VAL A 18 -1.23 9.06 0.43
C VAL A 18 -1.05 8.04 -0.70
N LEU A 19 -0.21 7.02 -0.51
CA LEU A 19 -0.03 5.95 -1.50
C LEU A 19 -1.33 5.18 -1.78
N LEU A 20 -2.12 4.86 -0.75
CA LEU A 20 -3.42 4.20 -0.91
C LEU A 20 -4.36 5.07 -1.77
N ILE A 21 -4.48 6.36 -1.46
CA ILE A 21 -5.31 7.30 -2.23
C ILE A 21 -4.86 7.36 -3.68
N VAL A 22 -3.54 7.46 -3.93
CA VAL A 22 -2.97 7.44 -5.28
C VAL A 22 -3.37 6.17 -6.03
N GLN A 23 -3.31 4.99 -5.40
CA GLN A 23 -3.70 3.74 -6.05
C GLN A 23 -5.20 3.65 -6.34
N VAL A 24 -6.05 4.14 -5.43
CA VAL A 24 -7.51 4.20 -5.63
C VAL A 24 -7.84 5.11 -6.81
N ILE A 25 -7.27 6.32 -6.85
CA ILE A 25 -7.48 7.27 -7.95
C ILE A 25 -6.96 6.70 -9.27
N ALA A 26 -5.74 6.14 -9.30
CA ALA A 26 -5.17 5.56 -10.50
C ALA A 26 -6.03 4.41 -11.06
N GLN A 27 -6.51 3.52 -10.19
CA GLN A 27 -7.42 2.44 -10.58
C GLN A 27 -8.74 2.98 -11.14
N ALA A 28 -9.34 3.98 -10.49
CA ALA A 28 -10.59 4.58 -10.93
C ALA A 28 -10.43 5.26 -12.31
N LEU A 29 -9.39 6.08 -12.48
CA LEU A 29 -9.12 6.78 -13.74
C LEU A 29 -8.85 5.80 -14.90
N ALA A 30 -8.24 4.64 -14.64
CA ALA A 30 -7.97 3.65 -15.67
C ALA A 30 -9.23 2.96 -16.22
N THR A 31 -10.37 3.05 -15.53
CA THR A 31 -11.66 2.44 -15.93
C THR A 31 -12.59 3.40 -16.69
N TYR A 32 -12.06 4.50 -17.23
CA TYR A 32 -12.82 5.52 -17.95
C TYR A 32 -13.62 4.99 -19.14
N ASP A 33 -13.17 3.89 -19.76
CA ASP A 33 -13.79 3.24 -20.91
C ASP A 33 -15.15 2.59 -20.60
N LEU A 34 -15.50 2.44 -19.32
CA LEU A 34 -16.82 1.95 -18.90
C LEU A 34 -17.94 2.98 -19.11
N GLY A 35 -17.57 4.25 -19.31
CA GLY A 35 -18.48 5.36 -19.55
C GLY A 35 -19.06 5.99 -18.28
N PRO A 36 -19.37 7.29 -18.29
CA PRO A 36 -19.73 8.06 -17.10
C PRO A 36 -21.03 7.59 -16.44
N LYS A 37 -22.04 7.18 -17.23
CA LYS A 37 -23.32 6.67 -16.71
C LYS A 37 -23.13 5.41 -15.87
N TYR A 38 -22.26 4.51 -16.31
CA TYR A 38 -21.96 3.29 -15.56
C TYR A 38 -21.12 3.59 -14.31
N LEU A 39 -20.09 4.43 -14.44
CA LEU A 39 -19.20 4.79 -13.33
C LEU A 39 -19.92 5.55 -12.20
N ALA A 40 -20.90 6.39 -12.54
CA ALA A 40 -21.72 7.12 -11.56
C ALA A 40 -22.93 6.31 -11.04
N GLY A 41 -23.25 5.19 -11.67
CA GLY A 41 -24.37 4.32 -11.30
C GLY A 41 -23.98 3.23 -10.29
N PRO A 42 -24.93 2.34 -9.94
CA PRO A 42 -24.72 1.24 -8.98
C PRO A 42 -23.73 0.15 -9.43
N ARG A 43 -23.43 0.08 -10.73
CA ARG A 43 -22.50 -0.89 -11.35
C ARG A 43 -22.92 -2.37 -11.26
N ASP A 44 -24.22 -2.64 -11.05
CA ASP A 44 -24.77 -4.00 -10.92
C ASP A 44 -24.59 -4.87 -12.18
N GLU A 45 -24.47 -4.26 -13.36
CA GLU A 45 -24.29 -4.99 -14.62
C GLU A 45 -22.92 -5.71 -14.73
N GLY A 46 -21.97 -5.43 -13.84
CA GLY A 46 -20.69 -6.14 -13.79
C GLY A 46 -19.76 -5.91 -14.99
N ARG A 47 -19.85 -4.75 -15.66
CA ARG A 47 -18.98 -4.40 -16.79
C ARG A 47 -17.50 -4.39 -16.36
N VAL A 48 -16.66 -4.94 -17.23
CA VAL A 48 -15.20 -4.99 -17.05
C VAL A 48 -14.54 -4.08 -18.09
N SER A 49 -13.58 -3.28 -17.63
CA SER A 49 -12.79 -2.40 -18.50
C SER A 49 -11.99 -3.24 -19.51
N LYS A 50 -11.93 -2.79 -20.76
CA LYS A 50 -11.09 -3.36 -21.82
C LYS A 50 -9.61 -2.98 -21.63
N SER A 51 -9.33 -2.00 -20.77
CA SER A 51 -7.97 -1.56 -20.47
C SER A 51 -7.20 -2.63 -19.68
N VAL A 52 -6.11 -3.12 -20.27
CA VAL A 52 -5.16 -4.02 -19.59
C VAL A 52 -4.58 -3.34 -18.34
N ILE A 53 -4.33 -2.03 -18.40
CA ILE A 53 -3.79 -1.24 -17.29
C ILE A 53 -4.80 -1.17 -16.14
N ALA A 54 -6.10 -1.01 -16.44
CA ALA A 54 -7.14 -1.01 -15.40
C ALA A 54 -7.13 -2.31 -14.58
N GLY A 55 -7.05 -3.46 -15.26
CA GLY A 55 -6.95 -4.77 -14.60
C GLY A 55 -5.67 -4.92 -13.75
N ARG A 56 -4.54 -4.37 -14.23
CA ARG A 56 -3.27 -4.39 -13.50
C ARG A 56 -3.32 -3.52 -12.24
N LEU A 57 -3.82 -2.29 -12.34
CA LEU A 57 -3.96 -1.37 -11.20
C LEU A 57 -4.95 -1.91 -10.17
N ALA A 58 -6.05 -2.53 -10.60
CA ALA A 58 -6.99 -3.17 -9.69
C ALA A 58 -6.36 -4.33 -8.89
N ARG A 59 -5.49 -5.14 -9.51
CA ARG A 59 -4.73 -6.19 -8.80
C ARG A 59 -3.66 -5.61 -7.88
N ALA A 60 -2.99 -4.53 -8.29
CA ALA A 60 -2.01 -3.85 -7.46
C ALA A 60 -2.65 -3.29 -6.17
N LEU A 61 -3.81 -2.63 -6.30
CA LEU A 61 -4.58 -2.10 -5.16
C LEU A 61 -5.04 -3.22 -4.22
N ARG A 62 -5.62 -4.31 -4.74
CA ARG A 62 -6.00 -5.47 -3.91
C ARG A 62 -4.80 -6.04 -3.16
N ASN A 63 -3.65 -6.14 -3.80
CA ASN A 63 -2.44 -6.63 -3.15
C ASN A 63 -1.88 -5.69 -2.06
N LEU A 64 -2.02 -4.38 -2.22
CA LEU A 64 -1.73 -3.44 -1.12
C LEU A 64 -2.64 -3.75 0.06
N LEU A 65 -3.95 -3.84 -0.18
CA LEU A 65 -4.99 -4.03 0.84
C LEU A 65 -4.86 -5.37 1.60
N GLU A 66 -4.28 -6.41 1.00
CA GLU A 66 -3.99 -7.69 1.68
C GLU A 66 -3.01 -7.54 2.86
N THR A 67 -2.09 -6.57 2.79
CA THR A 67 -1.06 -6.37 3.83
C THR A 67 -1.20 -5.05 4.59
N TYR A 68 -2.01 -4.13 4.07
CA TYR A 68 -2.16 -2.80 4.63
C TYR A 68 -2.68 -2.82 6.08
N PRO A 69 -3.68 -3.64 6.46
CA PRO A 69 -4.10 -3.74 7.85
C PRO A 69 -2.97 -4.15 8.80
N ALA A 70 -2.10 -5.06 8.38
CA ALA A 70 -0.95 -5.48 9.18
C ALA A 70 0.06 -4.33 9.35
N PHE A 71 0.34 -3.58 8.28
CA PHE A 71 1.21 -2.40 8.36
C PHE A 71 0.66 -1.35 9.32
N VAL A 72 -0.63 -1.00 9.19
CA VAL A 72 -1.30 -0.02 10.07
C VAL A 72 -1.25 -0.48 11.53
N ALA A 73 -1.59 -1.74 11.79
CA ALA A 73 -1.56 -2.31 13.14
C ALA A 73 -0.14 -2.26 13.75
N LEU A 74 0.88 -2.64 12.98
CA LEU A 74 2.27 -2.61 13.45
C LEU A 74 2.77 -1.19 13.70
N ALA A 75 2.50 -0.24 12.81
CA ALA A 75 2.89 1.15 12.97
C ALA A 75 2.29 1.76 14.24
N LEU A 76 0.99 1.55 14.47
CA LEU A 76 0.30 2.05 15.66
C LEU A 76 0.74 1.32 16.93
N ALA A 77 0.91 -0.01 16.88
CA ALA A 77 1.35 -0.80 18.03
C ALA A 77 2.75 -0.39 18.51
N LEU A 78 3.70 -0.16 17.59
CA LEU A 78 5.03 0.32 17.94
C LEU A 78 5.00 1.65 18.70
N VAL A 79 4.12 2.57 18.29
CA VAL A 79 3.96 3.88 18.95
C VAL A 79 3.31 3.74 20.32
N VAL A 80 2.19 3.02 20.40
CA VAL A 80 1.44 2.83 21.66
C VAL A 80 2.24 2.05 22.71
N THR A 81 3.11 1.12 22.28
CA THR A 81 3.97 0.35 23.19
C THR A 81 5.29 1.06 23.53
N GLY A 82 5.51 2.28 23.04
CA GLY A 82 6.74 3.03 23.29
C GLY A 82 7.98 2.45 22.59
N LYS A 83 7.78 1.62 21.55
CA LYS A 83 8.84 0.92 20.80
C LYS A 83 9.18 1.57 19.44
N SER A 84 8.70 2.79 19.18
CA SER A 84 9.04 3.58 17.99
C SER A 84 10.56 3.68 17.74
N GLY A 85 10.93 3.83 16.46
CA GLY A 85 12.32 3.96 16.03
C GLY A 85 13.01 2.62 15.75
N GLY A 86 14.34 2.68 15.56
CA GLY A 86 15.19 1.52 15.34
C GLY A 86 14.72 0.64 14.17
N LEU A 87 14.64 -0.67 14.41
CA LEU A 87 14.19 -1.65 13.41
C LEU A 87 12.74 -1.42 12.95
N GLY A 88 11.88 -0.88 13.81
CA GLY A 88 10.48 -0.58 13.47
C GLY A 88 10.38 0.53 12.42
N ALA A 89 11.09 1.62 12.65
CA ALA A 89 11.18 2.73 11.71
C ALA A 89 11.82 2.31 10.37
N ALA A 90 12.90 1.52 10.42
CA ALA A 90 13.54 0.99 9.21
C ALA A 90 12.57 0.09 8.43
N GLY A 91 11.89 -0.84 9.11
CA GLY A 91 10.89 -1.72 8.51
C GLY A 91 9.74 -0.96 7.87
N ALA A 92 9.26 0.11 8.51
CA ALA A 92 8.20 0.96 7.98
C ALA A 92 8.61 1.64 6.66
N TRP A 93 9.80 2.26 6.61
CA TRP A 93 10.32 2.86 5.38
C TRP A 93 10.56 1.84 4.27
N ILE A 94 11.13 0.68 4.60
CA ILE A 94 11.34 -0.42 3.64
C ILE A 94 10.02 -0.86 3.04
N TRP A 95 8.99 -1.06 3.87
CA TRP A 95 7.66 -1.43 3.40
C TRP A 95 7.09 -0.37 2.45
N LEU A 96 7.13 0.91 2.84
CA LEU A 96 6.57 1.98 2.02
C LEU A 96 7.31 2.13 0.69
N ALA A 97 8.64 2.18 0.70
CA ALA A 97 9.45 2.32 -0.51
C ALA A 97 9.21 1.14 -1.46
N ALA A 98 9.15 -0.08 -0.94
CA ALA A 98 8.84 -1.26 -1.72
C ALA A 98 7.43 -1.19 -2.35
N ARG A 99 6.43 -0.67 -1.63
CA ARG A 99 5.07 -0.48 -2.16
C ARG A 99 4.98 0.62 -3.22
N VAL A 100 5.75 1.70 -3.07
CA VAL A 100 5.90 2.75 -4.09
C VAL A 100 6.52 2.19 -5.37
N VAL A 101 7.53 1.32 -5.27
CA VAL A 101 8.18 0.68 -6.43
C VAL A 101 7.29 -0.43 -7.04
N TYR A 102 6.57 -1.17 -6.22
CA TYR A 102 5.69 -2.25 -6.66
C TYR A 102 4.59 -1.78 -7.62
N LEU A 103 3.99 -0.62 -7.33
CA LEU A 103 2.90 -0.05 -8.13
C LEU A 103 3.26 0.16 -9.61
N PRO A 104 4.29 0.95 -9.99
CA PRO A 104 4.67 1.16 -11.38
C PRO A 104 5.15 -0.13 -12.05
N LEU A 105 5.88 -1.01 -11.34
CA LEU A 105 6.29 -2.31 -11.88
C LEU A 105 5.06 -3.18 -12.24
N TYR A 106 4.03 -3.19 -11.39
CA TYR A 106 2.80 -3.91 -11.67
C TYR A 106 2.05 -3.31 -12.86
N ALA A 107 1.90 -1.98 -12.90
CA ALA A 107 1.22 -1.29 -13.98
C ALA A 107 1.90 -1.53 -15.34
N ALA A 108 3.23 -1.45 -15.38
CA ALA A 108 4.05 -1.74 -16.56
C ALA A 108 4.05 -3.24 -16.94
N GLY A 109 3.70 -4.12 -16.00
CA GLY A 109 3.66 -5.56 -16.23
C GLY A 109 5.05 -6.21 -16.19
N VAL A 110 5.98 -5.62 -15.44
CA VAL A 110 7.35 -6.13 -15.28
C VAL A 110 7.34 -7.35 -14.35
N PRO A 111 7.60 -8.57 -14.86
CA PRO A 111 7.65 -9.76 -14.03
C PRO A 111 8.94 -9.77 -13.19
N VAL A 112 9.01 -10.67 -12.20
CA VAL A 112 10.18 -10.88 -11.31
C VAL A 112 10.50 -9.69 -10.40
N LEU A 113 10.85 -8.52 -10.93
CA LEU A 113 11.18 -7.33 -10.13
C LEU A 113 10.02 -6.90 -9.23
N ARG A 114 8.79 -7.01 -9.73
CA ARG A 114 7.58 -6.80 -8.93
C ARG A 114 7.56 -7.76 -7.73
N THR A 115 7.88 -9.04 -7.93
CA THR A 115 7.90 -10.04 -6.85
C THR A 115 9.02 -9.76 -5.86
N VAL A 116 10.19 -9.31 -6.33
CA VAL A 116 11.27 -8.85 -5.45
C VAL A 116 10.80 -7.69 -4.58
N ALA A 117 10.18 -6.65 -5.16
CA ALA A 117 9.61 -5.55 -4.40
C ALA A 117 8.56 -6.01 -3.38
N TRP A 118 7.72 -6.99 -3.74
CA TRP A 118 6.77 -7.57 -2.78
C TRP A 118 7.48 -8.24 -1.60
N ASN A 119 8.49 -9.09 -1.85
CA ASN A 119 9.25 -9.74 -0.79
C ASN A 119 9.96 -8.72 0.13
N VAL A 120 10.53 -7.66 -0.44
CA VAL A 120 11.12 -6.55 0.33
C VAL A 120 10.06 -5.88 1.21
N SER A 121 8.83 -5.71 0.72
CA SER A 121 7.75 -5.17 1.56
C SER A 121 7.40 -6.10 2.73
N ILE A 122 7.38 -7.42 2.52
CA ILE A 122 7.14 -8.38 3.60
C ILE A 122 8.27 -8.36 4.62
N LEU A 123 9.53 -8.26 4.17
CA LEU A 123 10.67 -8.08 5.07
C LEU A 123 10.48 -6.83 5.95
N GLY A 124 10.00 -5.72 5.39
CA GLY A 124 9.67 -4.52 6.16
C GLY A 124 8.68 -4.79 7.31
N LEU A 125 7.61 -5.55 7.06
CA LEU A 125 6.65 -5.94 8.09
C LEU A 125 7.27 -6.87 9.14
N VAL A 126 8.12 -7.81 8.72
CA VAL A 126 8.83 -8.71 9.65
C VAL A 126 9.75 -7.90 10.57
N LEU A 127 10.47 -6.91 10.06
CA LEU A 127 11.33 -6.05 10.89
C LEU A 127 10.52 -5.25 11.92
N MET A 128 9.36 -4.71 11.52
CA MET A 128 8.43 -4.04 12.43
C MET A 128 7.90 -5.00 13.51
N LEU A 129 7.53 -6.22 13.12
CA LEU A 129 7.05 -7.25 14.04
C LEU A 129 8.15 -7.67 15.03
N VAL A 130 9.37 -7.91 14.56
CA VAL A 130 10.53 -8.21 15.41
C VAL A 130 10.75 -7.10 16.42
N ARG A 131 10.71 -5.83 15.98
CA ARG A 131 10.82 -4.70 16.90
C ARG A 131 9.70 -4.66 17.94
N LEU A 132 8.49 -5.07 17.57
CA LEU A 132 7.35 -5.08 18.48
C LEU A 132 7.49 -6.16 19.56
N VAL A 133 8.00 -7.34 19.22
CA VAL A 133 8.08 -8.48 20.15
C VAL A 133 9.40 -8.59 20.92
N ALA A 134 10.50 -8.08 20.36
CA ALA A 134 11.81 -7.97 21.03
C ALA A 134 11.99 -6.61 21.71
#